data_AF-A0A2E0S3U5-F1
#
_entry.id   AF-A0A2E0S3U5-F1
#
_cell.length_a   1.000
_cell.length_b   1.000
_cell.length_c   1.000
_cell.angle_alpha   90.00
_cell.angle_beta   90.00
_cell.angle_gamma   90.00
#
_symmetry.space_group_name_H-M   'P 1'
#
loop_
_entity.id
_entity.type
_entity.pdbx_description
1 polymer ?
#
loop_
_entity_poly.entity_id
_entity_poly.type
_entity_poly.pdbx_seq_one_letter_code
_entity_poly.pdbx_strand_id
1 'polypeptide(L)'
;GKTSTGFFVRPESKEHGVGKQIEGNLKPGMRVAVFDDTVSTGGSLFKAIDAVQEFGCTVVTVMAVLDRHQGGGDELERRGIPFFKLWESTSQGKITVVV
;
A
#
# COMPACT_ATOMS: atom_id res chain seq x y z
N GLY A 1 -21.80 16.01 9.05
CA GLY A 1 -21.40 14.60 8.85
C GLY A 1 -19.94 14.56 8.46
N LYS A 2 -19.14 13.67 9.04
CA LYS A 2 -17.71 13.55 8.70
C LYS A 2 -17.59 12.95 7.30
N THR A 3 -17.04 13.71 6.36
CA THR A 3 -16.60 13.18 5.07
C THR A 3 -15.42 12.25 5.34
N SER A 4 -15.63 10.93 5.18
CA SER A 4 -14.52 9.97 5.26
C SER A 4 -13.60 10.19 4.06
N THR A 5 -12.34 10.54 4.32
CA THR A 5 -11.29 10.77 3.30
C THR A 5 -10.56 9.49 2.89
N GLY A 6 -11.10 8.33 3.27
CA GLY A 6 -10.52 7.03 2.97
C GLY A 6 -10.85 6.56 1.55
N PHE A 7 -9.99 5.69 1.05
CA PHE A 7 -10.23 4.89 -0.14
C PHE A 7 -9.68 3.48 0.09
N PHE A 8 -10.13 2.52 -0.71
CA PHE A 8 -9.53 1.21 -0.79
C PHE A 8 -9.45 0.75 -2.24
N VAL A 9 -8.45 -0.08 -2.55
CA VAL A 9 -8.26 -0.64 -3.89
C VAL A 9 -8.74 -2.08 -3.86
N ARG A 10 -9.65 -2.44 -4.77
CA ARG A 10 -10.11 -3.82 -4.93
C ARG A 10 -8.99 -4.68 -5.55
N PRO A 11 -8.83 -5.93 -5.09
CA PRO A 11 -8.12 -6.94 -5.87
C PRO A 11 -8.84 -7.03 -7.23
N GLU A 12 -8.08 -6.94 -8.33
CA GLU A 12 -8.57 -6.86 -9.73
C GLU A 12 -9.96 -7.49 -9.95
N SER A 13 -10.89 -6.72 -10.50
CA SER A 13 -12.16 -7.25 -10.96
C SER A 13 -11.94 -8.11 -12.21
N LYS A 14 -12.40 -9.36 -12.16
CA LYS A 14 -12.77 -10.08 -13.38
C LYS A 14 -13.79 -9.19 -14.13
N GLU A 15 -13.50 -8.86 -15.38
CA GLU A 15 -14.35 -8.14 -16.36
C GLU A 15 -14.09 -6.64 -16.62
N HIS A 16 -13.76 -6.39 -17.90
CA HIS A 16 -13.88 -5.18 -18.74
C HIS A 16 -14.41 -3.89 -18.08
N GLY A 17 -13.47 -3.06 -17.61
CA GLY A 17 -13.69 -1.64 -17.37
C GLY A 17 -12.55 -1.02 -16.57
N VAL A 18 -11.79 -0.10 -17.18
CA VAL A 18 -10.60 0.60 -16.61
C VAL A 18 -10.92 1.41 -15.33
N GLY A 19 -12.18 1.52 -14.92
CA GLY A 19 -12.63 2.49 -13.91
C GLY A 19 -13.18 1.97 -12.58
N LYS A 20 -13.06 0.68 -12.23
CA LYS A 20 -13.75 0.11 -11.03
C LYS A 20 -12.84 -0.39 -9.90
N GLN A 21 -11.54 -0.14 -9.95
CA GLN A 21 -10.64 -0.72 -8.95
C GLN A 21 -10.53 0.10 -7.66
N ILE A 22 -10.83 1.40 -7.67
CA ILE A 22 -10.70 2.28 -6.51
C ILE A 22 -12.08 2.70 -6.01
N GLU A 23 -12.34 2.51 -4.72
CA GLU A 23 -13.54 2.97 -4.04
C GLU A 23 -13.22 3.97 -2.93
N GLY A 24 -14.00 5.04 -2.85
CA GLY A 24 -13.83 6.09 -1.85
C GLY A 24 -13.66 7.47 -2.47
N ASN A 25 -13.24 8.43 -1.65
CA ASN A 25 -13.16 9.83 -2.05
C ASN A 25 -11.73 10.22 -2.52
N LEU A 26 -11.21 9.46 -3.48
CA LEU A 26 -9.93 9.74 -4.13
C LEU A 26 -10.14 10.64 -5.35
N LYS A 27 -9.27 11.64 -5.55
CA LYS A 27 -9.30 12.55 -6.70
C LYS A 27 -7.89 12.70 -7.29
N PRO A 28 -7.73 12.82 -8.62
CA PRO A 28 -6.43 13.10 -9.23
C PRO A 28 -5.76 14.32 -8.61
N GLY A 29 -4.43 14.28 -8.48
CA GLY A 29 -3.61 15.29 -7.80
C GLY A 29 -3.52 15.15 -6.28
N MET A 30 -4.29 14.24 -5.66
CA MET A 30 -4.16 13.99 -4.22
C MET A 30 -2.85 13.28 -3.88
N ARG A 31 -2.28 13.67 -2.74
CA ARG A 31 -1.16 12.98 -2.09
C ARG A 31 -1.72 12.04 -1.03
N VAL A 32 -1.38 10.76 -1.10
CA VAL A 32 -1.98 9.72 -0.24
C VAL A 32 -0.93 8.82 0.39
N ALA A 33 -1.24 8.36 1.60
CA ALA A 33 -0.55 7.25 2.24
C ALA A 33 -1.32 5.96 1.94
N VAL A 34 -0.59 4.87 1.66
CA VAL A 34 -1.17 3.53 1.52
C VAL A 34 -0.87 2.73 2.78
N PHE A 35 -1.86 1.98 3.26
CA PHE A 35 -1.74 1.15 4.44
C PHE A 35 -2.04 -0.31 4.09
N ASP A 36 -1.23 -1.23 4.61
CA ASP A 36 -1.48 -2.68 4.55
C ASP A 36 -1.28 -3.30 5.94
N ASP A 37 -1.93 -4.41 6.24
CA ASP A 37 -1.74 -5.07 7.54
C ASP A 37 -0.33 -5.67 7.64
N THR A 38 0.09 -6.32 6.57
CA THR A 38 1.36 -7.05 6.48
C THR A 38 2.00 -6.85 5.11
N VAL A 39 3.31 -6.60 5.10
CA VAL A 39 4.10 -6.57 3.86
C VAL A 39 4.94 -7.83 3.79
N SER A 40 4.68 -8.64 2.76
CA SER A 40 5.45 -9.85 2.44
C SER A 40 6.30 -9.61 1.18
N THR A 41 5.90 -10.18 0.04
CA THR A 41 6.48 -9.86 -1.27
C THR A 41 5.95 -8.56 -1.83
N GLY A 42 4.84 -8.04 -1.29
CA GLY A 42 4.22 -6.77 -1.70
C GLY A 42 3.36 -6.84 -2.97
N GLY A 43 3.11 -8.02 -3.55
CA GLY A 43 2.40 -8.14 -4.82
C GLY A 43 1.05 -7.41 -4.88
N SER A 44 0.18 -7.59 -3.87
CA SER A 44 -1.11 -6.87 -3.79
C SER A 44 -0.93 -5.38 -3.53
N LEU A 45 0.00 -5.02 -2.65
CA LEU A 45 0.35 -3.65 -2.32
C LEU A 45 0.81 -2.87 -3.57
N PHE A 46 1.69 -3.46 -4.38
CA PHE A 46 2.22 -2.81 -5.58
C PHE A 46 1.13 -2.61 -6.64
N LYS A 47 0.25 -3.60 -6.85
CA LYS A 47 -0.93 -3.41 -7.70
C LYS A 47 -1.81 -2.25 -7.23
N ALA A 48 -1.97 -2.08 -5.91
CA ALA A 48 -2.72 -0.98 -5.36
C ALA A 48 -2.01 0.38 -5.55
N ILE A 49 -0.70 0.43 -5.34
CA ILE A 49 0.12 1.63 -5.57
C ILE A 49 0.04 2.04 -7.04
N ASP A 50 0.22 1.08 -7.96
CA ASP A 50 0.18 1.31 -9.40
C ASP A 50 -1.20 1.85 -9.82
N ALA A 51 -2.30 1.24 -9.36
CA ALA A 51 -3.66 1.72 -9.64
C ALA A 51 -3.90 3.16 -9.13
N VAL A 52 -3.38 3.50 -7.94
CA VAL A 52 -3.51 4.85 -7.36
C VAL A 52 -2.69 5.88 -8.16
N GLN A 53 -1.49 5.50 -8.61
CA GLN A 53 -0.65 6.36 -9.45
C GLN A 53 -1.24 6.55 -10.85
N GLU A 54 -1.77 5.50 -11.46
CA GLU A 54 -2.50 5.54 -12.75
C GLU A 54 -3.77 6.40 -12.66
N PHE A 55 -4.46 6.39 -11.51
CA PHE A 55 -5.57 7.30 -11.23
C PHE A 55 -5.14 8.79 -11.09
N GLY A 56 -3.84 9.08 -11.15
CA GLY A 56 -3.29 10.43 -11.11
C GLY A 56 -3.02 10.95 -9.69
N CYS A 57 -2.93 10.08 -8.69
CA CYS A 57 -2.53 10.44 -7.33
C CYS A 57 -1.04 10.19 -7.09
N THR A 58 -0.49 10.77 -6.03
CA THR A 58 0.90 10.50 -5.59
C THR A 58 0.87 9.70 -4.31
N VAL A 59 1.38 8.47 -4.34
CA VAL A 59 1.67 7.71 -3.11
C VAL A 59 2.92 8.28 -2.47
N VAL A 60 2.78 8.89 -1.29
CA VAL A 60 3.88 9.57 -0.60
C VAL A 60 4.56 8.71 0.46
N THR A 61 3.90 7.65 0.90
CA THR A 61 4.42 6.69 1.87
C THR A 61 3.57 5.42 1.88
N VAL A 62 4.18 4.32 2.29
CA VAL A 62 3.49 3.11 2.73
C VAL A 62 3.65 2.95 4.23
N MET A 63 2.60 2.45 4.88
CA MET A 63 2.61 2.06 6.28
C MET A 63 2.13 0.62 6.42
N ALA A 64 2.73 -0.15 7.31
CA ALA A 64 2.23 -1.46 7.68
C ALA A 64 2.35 -1.74 9.16
N VAL A 65 1.57 -2.71 9.65
CA VAL A 65 1.72 -3.19 11.02
C VAL A 65 2.94 -4.09 11.13
N LEU A 66 3.15 -4.99 10.15
CA LEU A 66 4.25 -5.95 10.15
C LEU A 66 4.94 -6.05 8.78
N ASP A 67 6.26 -5.91 8.76
CA ASP A 67 7.10 -6.34 7.64
C ASP A 67 7.62 -7.76 7.85
N ARG A 68 7.40 -8.63 6.86
CA ARG A 68 7.81 -10.03 6.91
C ARG A 68 9.18 -10.30 6.30
N HIS A 69 9.87 -9.26 5.81
CA HIS A 69 11.21 -9.39 5.18
C HIS A 69 11.22 -10.39 4.01
N GLN A 70 10.21 -10.30 3.13
CA GLN A 70 10.10 -11.15 1.93
C GLN A 70 10.24 -10.36 0.62
N GLY A 71 10.93 -9.21 0.67
CA GLY A 71 11.27 -8.38 -0.50
C GLY A 71 10.33 -7.20 -0.76
N GLY A 72 9.18 -7.11 -0.10
CA GLY A 72 8.27 -5.97 -0.26
C GLY A 72 8.86 -4.64 0.21
N GLY A 73 9.57 -4.64 1.34
CA GLY A 73 10.29 -3.46 1.84
C GLY A 73 11.38 -2.98 0.88
N ASP A 74 12.20 -3.91 0.36
CA ASP A 74 13.28 -3.61 -0.59
C ASP A 74 12.74 -3.00 -1.88
N GLU A 75 11.60 -3.50 -2.39
CA GLU A 75 10.97 -2.94 -3.57
C GLU A 75 10.37 -1.56 -3.33
N LEU A 76 9.85 -1.26 -2.13
CA LEU A 76 9.43 0.09 -1.75
C LEU A 76 10.61 1.07 -1.74
N GLU A 77 11.75 0.65 -1.18
CA GLU A 77 12.99 1.43 -1.21
C GLU A 77 13.45 1.67 -2.66
N ARG A 78 13.47 0.63 -3.50
CA ARG A 78 13.81 0.73 -4.92
C ARG A 78 12.90 1.69 -5.68
N ARG A 79 11.61 1.74 -5.33
CA ARG A 79 10.62 2.68 -5.89
C ARG A 79 10.75 4.10 -5.31
N GLY A 80 11.61 4.31 -4.32
CA GLY A 80 11.75 5.60 -3.64
C GLY A 80 10.54 5.99 -2.79
N ILE A 81 9.77 5.00 -2.33
CA ILE A 81 8.57 5.21 -1.51
C ILE A 81 8.92 4.93 -0.05
N PRO A 82 8.85 5.93 0.86
CA PRO A 82 9.08 5.71 2.28
C PRO A 82 8.18 4.62 2.85
N PHE A 83 8.74 3.74 3.68
CA PHE A 83 8.03 2.63 4.31
C PHE A 83 8.15 2.69 5.84
N PHE A 84 7.02 2.84 6.52
CA PHE A 84 6.93 2.79 7.98
C PHE A 84 6.29 1.50 8.45
N LYS A 85 6.83 0.92 9.51
CA LYS A 85 6.38 -0.35 10.09
C LYS A 85 6.45 -0.31 11.61
N LEU A 86 5.48 -0.91 12.28
CA LEU A 86 5.50 -1.04 13.74
C LEU A 86 6.34 -2.24 14.18
N TRP A 87 6.20 -3.34 13.46
CA TRP A 87 6.89 -4.59 13.72
C TRP A 87 7.60 -5.13 12.48
N GLU A 88 8.59 -5.97 12.73
CA GLU A 88 9.21 -6.79 11.69
C GLU A 88 9.43 -8.23 12.18
N SER A 89 9.45 -9.18 11.25
CA SER A 89 9.79 -10.57 11.54
C SER A 89 11.24 -10.90 11.19
N THR A 90 11.90 -11.68 12.03
CA THR A 90 13.21 -12.26 11.76
C THR A 90 13.11 -13.58 11.01
N SER A 91 14.21 -14.04 10.40
CA SER A 91 14.31 -15.37 9.77
C SER A 91 14.05 -16.53 10.73
N GLN A 92 14.13 -16.31 12.05
CA GLN A 92 13.80 -17.28 13.09
C GLN A 92 12.34 -17.24 13.55
N GLY A 93 11.49 -16.42 12.91
CA GLY A 93 10.07 -16.29 13.25
C GLY A 93 9.78 -15.44 14.48
N LYS A 94 10.77 -14.71 15.02
CA LYS A 94 10.56 -13.73 16.11
C LYS A 94 10.08 -12.40 15.56
N ILE A 95 9.23 -11.71 16.32
CA ILE A 95 8.75 -10.36 16.01
C ILE A 95 9.48 -9.33 16.89
N THR A 96 9.96 -8.25 16.28
CA THR A 96 10.61 -7.13 16.96
C THR A 96 9.86 -5.83 16.69
N VAL A 97 9.95 -4.90 17.64
CA VAL A 97 9.39 -3.54 17.52
C VAL A 97 10.43 -2.64 16.85
N VAL A 98 10.01 -1.89 15.83
CA VAL A 98 10.91 -1.14 14.93
C VAL A 98 10.81 0.38 15.09
N VAL A 99 9.80 0.88 15.83
CA VAL A 99 9.34 2.30 15.87
C VAL A 99 10.40 3.36 15.56
#